data_AF-A0A4S3IY83-F1
#
_entry.id   AF-A0A4S3IY83-F1
#
_cell.length_a   1.000
_cell.length_b   1.000
_cell.length_c   1.000
_cell.angle_alpha   90.00
_cell.angle_beta   90.00
_cell.angle_gamma   90.00
#
_symmetry.space_group_name_H-M   'P 1'
#
loop_
_entity.id
_entity.type
_entity.pdbx_description
1 polymer ?
#
loop_
_entity_poly.entity_id
_entity_poly.type
_entity_poly.pdbx_seq_one_letter_code
_entity_poly.pdbx_strand_id
1 'polypeptide(L)' 'MAGPATPFQVEVWIEYGIGVLILLLRIFARLMTTRFGIWDGDDYFTILVLLFWTAQSLWI' A
#
# COMPACT_ATOMS: atom_id res chain seq x y z
N MET A 1 -16.81 21.25 -7.38
CA MET A 1 -16.18 20.92 -8.68
C MET A 1 -14.69 20.93 -8.42
N ALA A 2 -14.07 19.77 -8.18
CA ALA A 2 -12.62 19.68 -7.98
C ALA A 2 -11.95 19.98 -9.33
N GLY A 3 -11.00 20.93 -9.35
CA GLY A 3 -10.20 21.21 -10.53
C GLY A 3 -9.37 19.99 -10.96
N PRO A 4 -8.79 19.98 -12.17
CA PRO A 4 -7.91 18.90 -12.61
C PRO A 4 -6.81 18.68 -11.58
N ALA A 5 -6.54 17.41 -11.25
CA ALA A 5 -5.48 17.03 -10.32
C ALA A 5 -4.16 17.65 -10.79
N THR A 6 -3.41 18.23 -9.84
CA THR A 6 -2.11 18.80 -10.17
C THR A 6 -1.18 17.67 -10.67
N PRO A 7 -0.24 17.93 -11.58
CA PRO A 7 0.67 16.89 -12.08
C PRO A 7 1.40 16.15 -10.95
N PHE A 8 1.72 16.87 -9.87
CA PHE A 8 2.30 16.29 -8.66
C PHE A 8 1.36 15.32 -7.93
N GLN A 9 0.06 15.62 -7.85
CA GLN A 9 -0.91 14.68 -7.29
C GLN A 9 -0.96 13.39 -8.11
N VAL A 10 -0.94 13.49 -9.45
CA VAL A 10 -0.96 12.32 -10.33
C VAL A 10 0.28 11.45 -10.12
N GLU A 11 1.46 12.06 -9.98
CA GLU A 11 2.71 11.35 -9.67
C GLU A 11 2.61 10.58 -8.35
N VAL A 12 2.12 11.21 -7.28
CA VAL A 12 1.94 10.56 -5.97
C VAL A 12 0.96 9.39 -6.04
N TRP A 13 -0.16 9.53 -6.74
CA TRP A 13 -1.14 8.46 -6.88
C TRP A 13 -0.60 7.26 -7.66
N ILE A 14 0.25 7.50 -8.67
CA ILE A 14 0.93 6.43 -9.42
C ILE A 14 1.94 5.71 -8.53
N GLU A 15 2.78 6.44 -7.79
CA GLU A 15 3.75 5.85 -6.86
C GLU A 15 3.07 5.05 -5.75
N TYR A 16 1.97 5.59 -5.20
CA TYR A 16 1.12 4.91 -4.24
C TYR A 16 0.56 3.61 -4.82
N GLY A 17 0.03 3.64 -6.05
CA GLY A 17 -0.51 2.45 -6.72
C GLY A 17 0.53 1.35 -6.90
N ILE A 18 1.76 1.71 -7.30
CA ILE A 18 2.88 0.77 -7.44
C ILE A 18 3.29 0.21 -6.07
N GLY A 19 3.41 1.06 -5.04
CA GLY A 19 3.74 0.65 -3.69
C GLY A 19 2.73 -0.32 -3.09
N VAL A 20 1.42 -0.02 -3.23
CA VAL A 20 0.33 -0.90 -2.79
C VAL A 20 0.38 -2.24 -3.51
N LEU A 21 0.61 -2.25 -4.83
CA LEU A 21 0.69 -3.48 -5.60
C LEU A 21 1.81 -4.40 -5.11
N ILE A 22 2.98 -3.84 -4.79
CA ILE A 22 4.12 -4.60 -4.26
C ILE A 22 3.79 -5.20 -2.88
N LEU A 23 3.17 -4.43 -1.98
CA LEU A 23 2.79 -4.92 -0.65
C LEU A 23 1.70 -5.99 -0.72
N LEU A 24 0.74 -5.85 -1.64
CA LEU A 24 -0.28 -6.87 -1.90
C LEU A 24 0.33 -8.15 -2.49
N LEU A 25 1.26 -8.03 -3.45
CA LEU A 25 2.00 -9.18 -4.00
C LEU A 25 2.79 -9.90 -2.89
N ARG A 26 3.38 -9.15 -1.96
CA ARG A 26 4.11 -9.71 -0.82
C ARG A 26 3.19 -10.53 0.08
N ILE A 27 2.05 -9.96 0.48
CA ILE A 27 1.04 -10.66 1.29
C ILE A 27 0.51 -11.88 0.54
N PHE A 28 0.26 -11.77 -0.77
CA PHE A 28 -0.20 -12.88 -1.60
C PHE A 28 0.83 -14.01 -1.68
N ALA A 29 2.11 -13.71 -1.91
CA ALA A 29 3.19 -14.69 -1.92
C ALA A 29 3.36 -15.38 -0.56
N ARG A 30 3.22 -14.63 0.54
CA ARG A 30 3.17 -15.16 1.91
C ARG A 30 1.97 -16.08 2.13
N LEU A 31 0.77 -15.69 1.70
CA LEU A 31 -0.44 -16.52 1.81
C LEU A 31 -0.32 -17.84 1.02
N MET A 32 0.36 -17.82 -0.13
CA MET A 32 0.63 -19.03 -0.92
C MET A 32 1.70 -19.92 -0.29
N THR A 33 2.68 -19.34 0.40
CA THR A 33 3.81 -20.06 1.02
C THR A 33 3.47 -20.59 2.41
N THR A 34 2.75 -19.79 3.20
CA THR A 34 2.43 -20.06 4.60
C THR A 34 1.03 -20.69 4.68
N ARG A 35 0.98 -21.99 4.41
CA ARG A 35 -0.20 -22.83 4.65
C ARG A 35 -0.31 -23.03 6.18
N PHE A 36 -1.11 -22.21 6.88
CA PHE A 36 -1.50 -22.37 8.31
C PHE A 36 -0.57 -21.84 9.43
N GLY A 37 0.36 -20.91 9.15
CA GLY A 37 1.17 -20.26 10.19
C GLY A 37 0.57 -18.93 10.67
N ILE A 38 0.63 -18.66 11.97
CA ILE A 38 0.33 -17.35 12.58
C ILE A 38 1.11 -16.26 11.85
N TRP A 39 0.43 -15.19 11.43
CA TRP A 39 1.04 -14.04 10.76
C TRP A 39 2.20 -13.49 11.60
N ASP A 40 3.35 -13.30 10.98
CA ASP A 40 4.50 -12.68 11.66
C ASP A 40 4.17 -11.21 11.94
N GLY A 41 4.78 -10.62 12.99
CA GLY A 41 4.65 -9.19 13.30
C GLY A 41 4.93 -8.26 12.10
N ASP A 42 5.73 -8.74 11.16
CA ASP A 42 6.05 -8.11 9.87
C ASP A 42 4.84 -7.92 8.94
N ASP A 43 3.89 -8.86 8.92
CA ASP A 43 2.67 -8.73 8.11
C ASP A 43 1.72 -7.68 8.70
N TYR A 44 1.68 -7.54 10.03
CA TYR A 44 0.95 -6.46 10.71
C TYR A 44 1.57 -5.09 10.46
N PHE A 45 2.90 -5.00 10.45
CA PHE A 45 3.61 -3.76 10.12
C PHE A 45 3.35 -3.35 8.66
N THR A 46 3.25 -4.32 7.75
CA THR A 46 2.88 -4.07 6.34
C THR A 46 1.50 -3.41 6.22
N ILE A 47 0.53 -3.83 7.03
CA ILE A 47 -0.81 -3.20 7.08
C ILE A 47 -0.74 -1.78 7.63
N LEU A 48 0.06 -1.54 8.68
CA LEU A 48 0.25 -0.20 9.24
C LEU A 48 0.93 0.74 8.23
N VAL A 49 1.92 0.27 7.49
CA VAL A 49 2.58 1.02 6.41
C VAL A 49 1.58 1.39 5.33
N LEU A 50 0.70 0.48 4.92
CA LEU A 50 -0.39 0.79 4.00
C LEU A 50 -1.28 1.92 4.53
N LEU A 51 -1.73 1.82 5.79
CA LEU A 51 -2.60 2.83 6.42
C LEU A 51 -1.96 4.22 6.47
N PHE A 52 -0.71 4.31 6.94
CA PHE A 52 0.00 5.58 7.04
C PHE A 52 0.33 6.16 5.66
N TRP A 53 0.69 5.31 4.69
CA TRP A 53 0.97 5.75 3.32
C TRP A 53 -0.29 6.26 2.62
N THR A 54 -1.43 5.56 2.73
CA THR A 54 -2.71 6.05 2.18
C THR A 54 -3.11 7.39 2.80
N ALA A 55 -2.93 7.54 4.11
CA ALA A 55 -3.21 8.81 4.80
C ALA A 55 -2.31 9.95 4.30
N GLN A 56 -1.02 9.67 4.08
CA GLN A 56 -0.08 10.65 3.53
C GLN A 56 -0.41 11.02 2.07
N SER A 57 -0.68 10.03 1.21
CA SER A 57 -1.03 10.27 -0.20
C SER A 57 -2.36 11.01 -0.36
N LEU A 58 -3.27 10.91 0.61
CA LEU A 58 -4.53 11.67 0.63
C LEU A 58 -4.35 13.11 1.14
N TRP A 59 -3.37 13.32 2.04
CA TRP A 59 -3.09 14.62 2.64
C TRP A 59 -2.32 15.57 1.70
N ILE A 60 -1.67 15.02 0.66
CA ILE A 60 -0.86 15.76 -0.31
C ILE A 60 -1.68 16.25 -1.53
#